data_AF-A0A846X5G9-F1
#
_entry.id   AF-A0A846X5G9-F1
#
_cell.length_a   1.000
_cell.length_b   1.000
_cell.length_c   1.000
_cell.angle_alpha   90.00
_cell.angle_beta   90.00
_cell.angle_gamma   90.00
#
_symmetry.space_group_name_H-M   'P 1'
#
loop_
_entity.id
_entity.type
_entity.pdbx_description
1 polymer ?
#
loop_
_entity_poly.entity_id
_entity_poly.type
_entity_poly.pdbx_seq_one_letter_code
_entity_poly.pdbx_strand_id
1 'polypeptide(L)'
;DTVRRLARLHTRLPLLAFTPLPEVRSQLALSWGTETFLVDGADSTDAMIKQVDQSLEGIGRYSKGDQVVIVAGAPPGTVGSTNLIQVHRIGEDDH
;
A
#
# COMPACT_ATOMS: atom_id res chain seq x y z
N ASP A 1 -10.01 -6.26 -3.07
CA ASP A 1 -11.18 -5.97 -2.21
C ASP A 1 -10.88 -4.88 -1.18
N THR A 2 -9.85 -5.06 -0.35
CA THR A 2 -9.38 -4.12 0.69
C THR A 2 -9.40 -2.65 0.25
N VAL A 3 -8.73 -2.33 -0.87
CA VAL A 3 -8.68 -0.96 -1.41
C VAL A 3 -10.07 -0.42 -1.76
N ARG A 4 -10.95 -1.23 -2.38
CA ARG A 4 -12.31 -0.80 -2.73
C ARG A 4 -13.16 -0.48 -1.49
N ARG A 5 -12.93 -1.19 -0.37
CA ARG A 5 -13.59 -0.92 0.91
C ARG A 5 -13.15 0.38 1.57
N LEU A 6 -11.90 0.79 1.34
CA LEU A 6 -11.39 2.10 1.76
C LEU A 6 -11.87 3.20 0.81
N ALA A 7 -11.80 2.98 -0.51
CA ALA A 7 -12.21 3.94 -1.53
C ALA A 7 -13.66 4.41 -1.35
N ARG A 8 -14.60 3.51 -1.03
CA ARG A 8 -16.02 3.87 -0.80
C ARG A 8 -16.26 4.82 0.38
N LEU A 9 -15.26 5.04 1.24
CA LEU A 9 -15.36 5.97 2.38
C LEU A 9 -15.07 7.42 1.97
N HIS A 10 -14.61 7.66 0.74
CA HIS A 10 -14.32 8.99 0.20
C HIS A 10 -13.42 9.85 1.10
N THR A 11 -12.38 9.23 1.68
CA THR A 11 -11.39 9.94 2.52
C THR A 11 -10.65 11.01 1.72
N ARG A 12 -10.31 12.13 2.35
CA ARG A 12 -9.47 13.17 1.73
C ARG A 12 -7.99 12.79 1.69
N LEU A 13 -7.60 11.74 2.41
CA LEU A 13 -6.23 11.24 2.40
C LEU A 13 -5.92 10.54 1.06
N PRO A 14 -4.70 10.68 0.51
CA PRO A 14 -4.29 9.90 -0.66
C PRO A 14 -4.43 8.40 -0.40
N LEU A 15 -5.12 7.68 -1.29
CA LEU A 15 -5.28 6.23 -1.21
C LEU A 15 -4.37 5.56 -2.23
N LEU A 16 -3.28 4.97 -1.76
CA LEU A 16 -2.27 4.33 -2.59
C LEU A 16 -2.42 2.81 -2.48
N ALA A 17 -2.54 2.14 -3.62
CA ALA A 17 -2.65 0.70 -3.72
C ALA A 17 -1.37 0.10 -4.28
N PHE A 18 -0.85 -0.95 -3.66
CA PHE A 18 0.32 -1.68 -4.10
C PHE A 18 -0.10 -3.10 -4.48
N THR A 19 0.29 -3.55 -5.67
CA THR A 19 -0.10 -4.88 -6.18
C THR A 19 0.95 -5.43 -7.15
N PRO A 20 1.22 -6.75 -7.13
CA PRO A 20 2.06 -7.39 -8.15
C PRO A 20 1.31 -7.72 -9.44
N LEU A 21 -0.01 -7.58 -9.45
CA LEU A 21 -0.86 -7.96 -10.58
C LEU A 21 -1.23 -6.75 -11.46
N PRO A 22 -0.76 -6.67 -12.72
CA PRO A 22 -1.10 -5.59 -13.65
C PRO A 22 -2.59 -5.39 -13.89
N GLU A 23 -3.36 -6.48 -13.93
CA GLU A 23 -4.80 -6.47 -14.09
C GLU A 23 -5.51 -5.79 -12.91
N VAL A 24 -5.00 -5.95 -11.69
CA VAL A 24 -5.57 -5.30 -10.49
C VAL A 24 -5.36 -3.79 -10.57
N ARG A 25 -4.20 -3.33 -11.06
CA ARG A 25 -3.94 -1.91 -11.31
C ARG A 25 -4.96 -1.32 -12.30
N SER A 26 -5.17 -1.98 -13.43
CA SER A 26 -6.16 -1.53 -14.42
C SER A 26 -7.58 -1.49 -13.85
N GLN A 27 -7.96 -2.49 -13.05
CA GLN A 27 -9.27 -2.55 -12.41
C GLN A 27 -9.48 -1.46 -11.34
N LEU A 28 -8.42 -1.10 -10.60
CA LEU A 28 -8.48 -0.07 -9.55
C LEU A 28 -8.48 1.36 -10.11
N ALA A 29 -8.13 1.57 -11.38
CA ALA A 29 -8.25 2.87 -12.04
C ALA A 29 -9.69 3.43 -12.06
N LEU A 30 -10.70 2.55 -11.92
CA LEU A 30 -12.11 2.92 -11.80
C LEU A 30 -12.58 3.11 -10.35
N SER A 31 -11.69 2.94 -9.36
CA SER A 31 -12.01 3.08 -7.94
C SER A 31 -11.71 4.49 -7.45
N TRP A 32 -12.62 5.04 -6.65
CA TRP A 32 -12.55 6.43 -6.20
C TRP A 32 -11.23 6.73 -5.48
N GLY A 33 -10.57 7.84 -5.87
CA GLY A 33 -9.40 8.39 -5.17
C GLY A 33 -8.18 7.47 -5.09
N THR A 34 -8.14 6.38 -5.86
CA THR A 34 -7.10 5.35 -5.76
C THR A 34 -6.02 5.56 -6.80
N GLU A 35 -4.78 5.71 -6.36
CA GLU A 35 -3.60 5.59 -7.22
C GLU A 35 -2.96 4.21 -7.01
N THR A 36 -2.54 3.53 -8.08
CA THR A 36 -2.03 2.15 -7.97
C THR A 36 -0.63 2.00 -8.54
N PHE A 37 0.22 1.31 -7.79
CA PHE A 37 1.62 1.04 -8.08
C PHE A 37 1.83 -0.45 -8.28
N LEU A 38 2.57 -0.79 -9.35
CA LEU A 38 3.05 -2.15 -9.55
C LEU A 38 4.34 -2.34 -8.79
N VAL A 39 4.37 -3.40 -8.01
CA VAL A 39 5.49 -3.76 -7.16
C VAL A 39 5.65 -5.28 -7.23
N ASP A 40 6.86 -5.81 -7.09
CA ASP A 40 7.07 -7.25 -7.01
C ASP A 40 6.31 -7.89 -5.82
N GLY A 41 6.14 -9.21 -5.85
CA GLY A 41 5.62 -9.93 -4.68
C GLY A 41 6.58 -9.81 -3.49
N ALA A 42 6.03 -9.81 -2.28
CA ALA A 42 6.80 -9.80 -1.04
C ALA A 42 6.62 -11.11 -0.28
N ASP A 43 7.71 -11.70 0.18
CA ASP A 43 7.69 -12.98 0.92
C ASP A 43 7.51 -12.79 2.44
N SER A 44 7.57 -11.55 2.93
CA SER A 44 7.37 -11.20 4.33
C SER A 44 6.73 -9.81 4.47
N THR A 45 6.16 -9.54 5.64
CA THR A 45 5.63 -8.21 5.99
C THR A 45 6.73 -7.15 5.94
N ASP A 46 7.93 -7.45 6.44
CA ASP A 46 9.06 -6.51 6.44
C ASP A 46 9.51 -6.16 5.02
N ALA A 47 9.55 -7.16 4.13
CA ALA A 47 9.87 -6.94 2.72
C ALA A 47 8.82 -6.06 2.04
N MET A 48 7.53 -6.25 2.36
CA MET A 48 6.44 -5.43 1.87
C MET A 48 6.56 -3.97 2.37
N ILE A 49 6.88 -3.74 3.65
CA ILE A 49 7.06 -2.37 4.19
C ILE A 49 8.22 -1.67 3.49
N LYS A 50 9.37 -2.36 3.34
CA LYS A 50 10.53 -1.82 2.63
C LYS A 50 10.21 -1.45 1.18
N GLN A 51 9.37 -2.24 0.53
CA GLN A 51 8.93 -1.99 -0.84
C GLN A 51 7.97 -0.80 -0.95
N VAL A 52 7.11 -0.60 0.05
CA VAL A 52 6.29 0.61 0.17
C VAL A 52 7.20 1.84 0.28
N ASP A 53 8.20 1.81 1.16
CA ASP A 53 9.14 2.94 1.32
C ASP A 53 9.86 3.28 0.01
N GLN A 54 10.43 2.28 -0.66
CA GLN A 54 11.10 2.46 -1.96
C GLN A 54 10.16 3.05 -3.02
N SER A 55 8.92 2.59 -3.05
CA SER A 55 7.92 3.09 -3.99
C SER A 55 7.54 4.54 -3.68
N LEU A 56 7.36 4.88 -2.41
CA LEU A 56 7.01 6.24 -1.98
C LEU A 56 8.14 7.24 -2.23
N GLU A 57 9.38 6.84 -1.98
CA GLU A 57 10.57 7.65 -2.31
C GLU A 57 10.67 7.87 -3.83
N GLY A 58 10.43 6.83 -4.64
CA GLY A 58 10.48 6.92 -6.10
C GLY A 58 9.40 7.81 -6.73
N ILE A 59 8.28 8.03 -6.05
CA ILE A 59 7.19 8.91 -6.50
C ILE A 59 7.60 10.39 -6.45
N GLY A 60 8.55 10.76 -5.58
CA GLY A 60 9.01 12.15 -5.42
C GLY A 60 7.99 13.12 -4.81
N ARG A 61 6.88 12.61 -4.25
CA ARG A 61 5.86 13.40 -3.53
C ARG A 61 5.94 13.26 -2.01
N TYR A 62 6.70 12.28 -1.53
CA TYR A 62 6.83 11.94 -0.12
C TYR A 62 8.30 11.96 0.28
N SER A 63 8.56 12.30 1.54
CA SER A 63 9.90 12.40 2.12
C SER A 63 10.05 11.48 3.31
N LYS A 64 11.30 11.15 3.65
CA LYS A 64 11.60 10.42 4.89
C LYS A 64 11.01 11.15 6.10
N GLY A 65 10.45 10.38 7.02
CA GLY A 65 9.75 10.88 8.21
C GLY A 65 8.27 11.24 7.99
N ASP A 66 7.77 11.25 6.74
CA ASP A 66 6.33 11.36 6.48
C ASP A 66 5.60 10.14 7.07
N GLN A 67 4.46 10.39 7.70
CA GLN A 67 3.69 9.33 8.35
C GLN A 67 2.67 8.73 7.37
N VAL A 68 2.66 7.41 7.27
CA VAL A 68 1.71 6.64 6.46
C VAL A 68 1.00 5.58 7.30
N VAL A 69 -0.17 5.15 6.83
CA VAL A 69 -0.90 4.02 7.41
C VAL A 69 -0.94 2.91 6.38
N ILE A 70 -0.35 1.77 6.73
CA ILE A 70 -0.27 0.59 5.88
C ILE A 70 -1.38 -0.37 6.29
N VAL A 71 -2.15 -0.86 5.32
CA VAL A 71 -3.18 -1.88 5.51
C VAL A 71 -2.83 -3.08 4.63
N ALA A 72 -2.60 -4.24 5.25
CA ALA A 72 -2.08 -5.41 4.57
C ALA A 72 -2.55 -6.74 5.18
N GLY A 73 -2.12 -7.84 4.57
CA GLY A 73 -2.22 -9.19 5.12
C GLY A 73 -0.83 -9.72 5.46
N ALA A 74 -0.69 -10.33 6.64
CA ALA A 74 0.51 -11.04 7.08
C ALA A 74 0.17 -12.52 7.36
N PRO A 75 0.81 -13.49 6.68
CA PRO A 75 1.81 -13.30 5.63
C PRO A 75 1.21 -12.74 4.32
N PRO A 76 2.03 -12.09 3.47
CA PRO A 76 1.57 -11.54 2.20
C PRO A 76 1.07 -12.61 1.22
N GLY A 77 0.36 -12.18 0.16
CA GLY A 77 -0.04 -13.06 -0.95
C GLY A 77 -1.30 -13.90 -0.72
N THR A 78 -1.86 -13.89 0.49
CA THR A 78 -3.13 -14.58 0.77
C THR A 78 -4.32 -13.65 0.48
N VAL A 79 -5.13 -13.98 -0.52
CA VAL A 79 -6.30 -13.18 -0.89
C VAL A 79 -7.33 -13.20 0.25
N GLY A 80 -7.81 -12.03 0.65
CA GLY A 80 -8.85 -11.89 1.67
C GLY A 80 -8.37 -11.96 3.11
N SER A 81 -7.07 -12.12 3.37
CA SER A 81 -6.50 -12.23 4.72
C SER A 81 -6.05 -10.90 5.32
N THR A 82 -6.53 -9.76 4.82
CA THR A 82 -6.15 -8.44 5.38
C THR A 82 -6.40 -8.41 6.89
N ASN A 83 -5.32 -8.40 7.67
CA ASN A 83 -5.32 -8.57 9.12
C ASN A 83 -4.33 -7.63 9.83
N LEU A 84 -3.62 -6.78 9.08
CA LEU A 84 -2.60 -5.87 9.60
C LEU A 84 -2.97 -4.42 9.29
N ILE A 85 -2.85 -3.57 10.30
CA ILE A 85 -2.80 -2.11 10.17
C ILE A 85 -1.56 -1.64 10.93
N GLN A 86 -0.71 -0.86 10.28
CA GLN A 86 0.51 -0.31 10.86
C GLN A 86 0.62 1.18 10.56
N VAL A 87 0.94 1.97 11.58
CA VAL A 87 1.38 3.35 11.42
C VAL A 87 2.89 3.32 11.26
N HIS A 88 3.41 3.92 10.19
CA HIS A 88 4.81 3.83 9.80
C HIS A 88 5.34 5.21 9.40
N ARG A 89 6.59 5.51 9.71
CA ARG A 89 7.32 6.66 9.18
C ARG A 89 8.27 6.22 8.07
N ILE A 90 8.16 6.84 6.90
CA ILE A 90 8.96 6.45 5.73
C ILE A 90 10.45 6.50 6.06
N GLY A 91 11.15 5.38 5.86
CA GLY A 91 12.59 5.26 6.07
C GLY A 91 13.04 5.12 7.52
N GLU A 92 12.11 4.94 8.48
CA GLU A 92 12.42 4.58 9.86
C GLU A 92 12.20 3.08 10.08
N ASP A 93 13.08 2.44 10.86
CA ASP A 93 12.86 1.07 11.33
C ASP A 93 11.98 1.14 12.60
N ASP A 94 10.68 1.38 12.41
CA ASP A 94 9.69 1.37 13.48
C ASP A 94 9.54 -0.06 14.02
N HIS A 95 10.31 -0.40 15.06
CA HIS A 95 10.27 -1.69 15.78
C HIS A 95 9.10 -1.79 16.77
#